data_AF-A0A0L8FTB9-F1
#
_entry.id   AF-A0A0L8FTB9-F1
#
_cell.length_a   1.000
_cell.length_b   1.000
_cell.length_c   1.000
_cell.angle_alpha   90.00
_cell.angle_beta   90.00
_cell.angle_gamma   90.00
#
_symmetry.space_group_name_H-M   'P 1'
#
loop_
_entity.id
_entity.type
_entity.pdbx_description
1 polymer ?
#
loop_
_entity_poly.entity_id
_entity_poly.type
_entity_poly.pdbx_seq_one_letter_code
_entity_poly.pdbx_strand_id
1 'polypeptide(L)'
;MCGSSAINDKEGLIGFTLDSAKADGSHPALMGFILATKAHDYMLLTREERRDRIAKLYANVFGIEELAYPIHYEEKNWAEEQYSGGCYTVMLPPGFLTVFGKVLREPIGKLYFAGTETATQWSGYMEGAIQAGERAAREVLFDFGRIRKDEIWQDEPEDRVCDHFIYCAQTRSRAHTHTHTRTHCLVNFRTTW
;
A
#
# COMPACT_ATOMS: atom_id res chain seq x y z
N MET A 1 0.31 15.26 -15.43
CA MET A 1 1.62 14.61 -15.64
C MET A 1 1.93 13.94 -14.31
N CYS A 2 1.76 12.62 -14.17
CA CYS A 2 1.94 11.96 -12.88
C CYS A 2 3.44 11.74 -12.62
N GLY A 3 3.96 12.34 -11.55
CA GLY A 3 5.35 12.20 -11.12
C GLY A 3 5.48 11.29 -9.89
N SER A 4 6.60 10.59 -9.78
CA SER A 4 7.00 9.89 -8.56
C SER A 4 8.42 10.28 -8.20
N SER A 5 8.75 10.34 -6.91
CA SER A 5 10.11 10.62 -6.46
C SER A 5 10.45 9.83 -5.21
N ALA A 6 11.62 9.20 -5.25
CA ALA A 6 12.26 8.64 -4.05
C ALA A 6 13.07 9.75 -3.38
N ILE A 7 12.85 9.93 -2.08
CA ILE A 7 13.51 10.96 -1.27
C ILE A 7 14.51 10.24 -0.36
N ASN A 8 15.79 10.46 -0.61
CA ASN A 8 16.87 9.87 0.17
C ASN A 8 17.40 10.88 1.21
N ASP A 9 16.53 11.26 2.14
CA ASP A 9 16.88 12.05 3.31
C ASP A 9 16.82 11.16 4.56
N LYS A 10 17.93 11.10 5.31
CA LYS A 10 18.02 10.31 6.55
C LYS A 10 17.11 10.89 7.65
N GLU A 11 16.99 12.20 7.71
CA GLU A 11 16.18 12.92 8.72
C GLU A 11 14.75 13.19 8.22
N GLY A 12 14.54 13.14 6.91
CA GLY A 12 13.22 13.32 6.30
C GLY A 12 12.23 12.21 6.65
N LEU A 13 10.99 12.57 7.02
CA LEU A 13 9.94 11.61 7.36
C LEU A 13 9.44 10.79 6.15
N ILE A 14 9.45 11.40 4.96
CA ILE A 14 8.96 10.78 3.72
C ILE A 14 10.13 10.19 2.94
N GLY A 15 10.04 8.92 2.58
CA GLY A 15 11.00 8.24 1.69
C GLY A 15 10.54 8.13 0.23
N PHE A 16 9.23 8.21 0.00
CA PHE A 16 8.65 8.09 -1.34
C PHE A 16 7.40 8.97 -1.44
N THR A 17 7.28 9.69 -2.56
CA THR A 17 6.16 10.58 -2.85
C THR A 17 5.66 10.41 -4.28
N LEU A 18 4.37 10.66 -4.46
CA LEU A 18 3.64 10.59 -5.72
C LEU A 18 2.81 11.87 -5.90
N ASP A 19 2.70 12.32 -7.14
CA ASP A 19 1.67 13.28 -7.52
C ASP A 19 0.28 12.64 -7.32
N SER A 20 -0.57 13.35 -6.58
CA SER A 20 -1.93 12.96 -6.23
C SER A 20 -2.93 14.02 -6.69
N ALA A 21 -2.54 14.90 -7.61
CA ALA A 21 -3.44 15.85 -8.25
C ALA A 21 -4.60 15.11 -8.93
N LYS A 22 -5.78 15.72 -8.95
CA LYS A 22 -6.91 15.15 -9.69
C LYS A 22 -6.59 15.13 -11.18
N ALA A 23 -7.24 14.20 -11.90
CA ALA A 23 -7.03 14.03 -13.34
C ALA A 23 -7.36 15.30 -14.16
N ASP A 24 -8.26 16.15 -13.66
CA ASP A 24 -8.61 17.43 -14.27
C ASP A 24 -7.60 18.55 -13.98
N GLY A 25 -6.51 18.25 -13.26
CA GLY A 25 -5.50 19.22 -12.82
C GLY A 25 -5.92 20.05 -11.61
N SER A 26 -7.17 19.92 -11.14
CA SER A 26 -7.62 20.60 -9.94
C SER A 26 -7.06 19.92 -8.68
N HIS A 27 -6.95 20.68 -7.59
CA HIS A 27 -6.43 20.19 -6.31
C HIS A 27 -5.03 19.53 -6.44
N PRO A 28 -4.00 20.31 -6.81
CA PRO A 28 -2.63 19.79 -6.82
C PRO A 28 -2.28 19.19 -5.47
N ALA A 29 -1.66 18.02 -5.47
CA ALA A 29 -1.43 17.28 -4.25
C ALA A 29 -0.18 16.40 -4.32
N LEU A 30 0.52 16.30 -3.20
CA LEU A 30 1.62 15.35 -3.03
C LEU A 30 1.21 14.33 -1.98
N MET A 31 1.19 13.06 -2.36
CA MET A 31 1.01 11.96 -1.44
C MET A 31 2.38 11.43 -1.03
N GLY A 32 2.56 11.16 0.26
CA GLY A 32 3.80 10.61 0.78
C GLY A 32 3.57 9.53 1.83
N PHE A 33 4.54 8.62 1.93
CA PHE A 33 4.52 7.54 2.89
C PHE A 33 5.56 7.73 3.98
N ILE A 34 5.12 7.57 5.23
CA ILE A 34 6.00 7.46 6.39
C ILE A 34 6.04 5.98 6.75
N LEU A 35 7.20 5.38 6.50
CA LEU A 35 7.38 3.93 6.49
C LEU A 35 8.26 3.46 7.65
N ALA A 36 7.93 2.27 8.14
CA ALA A 36 8.73 1.50 9.08
C ALA A 36 9.12 2.32 10.33
N THR A 37 10.38 2.25 10.75
CA THR A 37 10.88 2.90 11.97
C THR A 37 10.64 4.41 12.01
N LYS A 38 10.56 5.10 10.85
CA LYS A 38 10.23 6.53 10.80
C LYS A 38 8.80 6.83 11.28
N ALA A 39 7.90 5.85 11.22
CA ALA A 39 6.55 5.98 11.78
C ALA A 39 6.55 6.05 13.31
N HIS A 40 7.60 5.55 13.97
CA HIS A 40 7.72 5.68 15.43
C HIS A 40 8.02 7.12 15.85
N ASP A 41 8.96 7.77 15.17
CA ASP A 41 9.27 9.19 15.40
C ASP A 41 8.09 10.09 15.03
N TYR A 42 7.33 9.70 13.99
CA TYR A 42 6.07 10.33 13.59
C TYR A 42 5.01 10.34 14.71
N MET A 43 4.87 9.25 15.46
CA MET A 43 3.83 9.11 16.49
C MET A 43 4.06 10.03 17.70
N LEU A 44 5.28 10.55 17.88
CA LEU A 44 5.63 11.46 18.98
C LEU A 44 5.33 12.92 18.67
N LEU A 45 5.07 13.25 17.40
CA LEU A 45 4.83 14.61 16.94
C LEU A 45 3.34 14.97 16.97
N THR A 46 3.02 16.25 17.01
CA THR A 46 1.65 16.72 16.72
C THR A 46 1.39 16.73 15.21
N ARG A 47 0.12 16.79 14.81
CA ARG A 47 -0.29 16.89 13.39
C ARG A 47 0.37 18.10 12.70
N GLU A 48 0.44 19.22 13.40
CA GLU A 48 1.03 20.48 12.91
C GLU A 48 2.55 20.36 12.74
N GLU A 49 3.25 19.76 13.70
CA GLU A 49 4.70 19.51 13.60
C GLU A 49 5.03 18.60 12.42
N ARG A 50 4.20 17.57 12.19
CA ARG A 50 4.36 16.67 11.04
C ARG A 50 4.16 17.40 9.72
N ARG A 51 3.06 18.14 9.59
CA ARG A 51 2.77 18.98 8.42
C ARG A 51 3.98 19.88 8.11
N ASP A 52 4.48 20.60 9.11
CA ASP A 52 5.54 21.59 8.92
C ASP A 52 6.88 20.94 8.55
N ARG A 53 7.22 19.80 9.15
CA ARG A 53 8.44 19.05 8.80
C ARG A 53 8.38 18.51 7.37
N ILE A 54 7.24 17.96 6.96
CA ILE A 54 7.09 17.40 5.62
C ILE A 54 7.02 18.51 4.57
N ALA A 55 6.33 19.62 4.84
CA ALA A 55 6.29 20.77 3.95
C ALA A 55 7.70 21.34 3.70
N LYS A 56 8.50 21.50 4.76
CA LYS A 56 9.91 21.90 4.65
C LYS A 56 10.75 20.89 3.88
N LEU A 57 10.54 19.59 4.12
CA LEU A 57 11.20 18.52 3.36
C LEU A 57 10.92 18.66 1.87
N TYR A 58 9.65 18.82 1.46
CA TYR A 58 9.29 18.99 0.05
C TYR A 58 9.86 20.28 -0.55
N ALA A 59 9.80 21.40 0.17
CA ALA A 59 10.39 22.65 -0.29
C ALA A 59 11.89 22.50 -0.58
N ASN A 60 12.61 21.83 0.31
CA ASN A 60 14.05 21.57 0.15
C ASN A 60 14.35 20.59 -0.99
N VAL A 61 13.59 19.50 -1.08
CA VAL A 61 13.82 18.43 -2.07
C VAL A 61 13.54 18.91 -3.49
N PHE A 62 12.47 19.68 -3.68
CA PHE A 62 12.08 20.19 -5.00
C PHE A 62 12.68 21.57 -5.31
N GLY A 63 13.25 22.25 -4.32
CA GLY A 63 13.80 23.60 -4.47
C GLY A 63 12.72 24.66 -4.72
N ILE A 64 11.54 24.48 -4.11
CA ILE A 64 10.35 25.33 -4.31
C ILE A 64 9.87 25.81 -2.93
N GLU A 65 10.09 27.08 -2.60
CA GLU A 65 9.80 27.62 -1.27
C GLU A 65 8.30 27.61 -0.95
N GLU A 66 7.45 27.74 -1.96
CA GLU A 66 5.98 27.75 -1.82
C GLU A 66 5.45 26.43 -1.22
N LEU A 67 6.17 25.32 -1.40
CA LEU A 67 5.80 24.02 -0.80
C LEU A 67 5.89 24.02 0.73
N ALA A 68 6.58 24.99 1.34
CA ALA A 68 6.63 25.17 2.78
C ALA A 68 5.29 25.69 3.36
N TYR A 69 4.36 26.13 2.51
CA TYR A 69 3.09 26.75 2.90
C TYR A 69 1.87 26.02 2.29
N PRO A 70 1.57 24.78 2.73
CA PRO A 70 0.45 24.02 2.18
C PRO A 70 -0.90 24.65 2.57
N ILE A 71 -1.83 24.72 1.62
CA ILE A 71 -3.20 25.20 1.88
C ILE A 71 -4.07 24.18 2.61
N HIS A 72 -3.69 22.90 2.57
CA HIS A 72 -4.41 21.82 3.25
C HIS A 72 -3.50 20.60 3.47
N TYR A 73 -3.79 19.86 4.55
CA TYR A 73 -2.99 18.74 5.00
C TYR A 73 -3.88 17.65 5.60
N GLU A 74 -3.80 16.44 5.08
CA GLU A 74 -4.47 15.26 5.64
C GLU A 74 -3.49 14.12 5.87
N GLU A 75 -3.72 13.36 6.93
CA GLU A 75 -2.90 12.20 7.28
C GLU A 75 -3.78 11.09 7.88
N LYS A 76 -3.35 9.84 7.69
CA LYS A 76 -3.98 8.67 8.30
C LYS A 76 -2.91 7.76 8.86
N ASN A 77 -2.93 7.57 10.18
CA ASN A 77 -2.12 6.56 10.85
C ASN A 77 -2.82 5.21 10.84
N TRP A 78 -2.34 4.27 10.03
CA TRP A 78 -2.92 2.92 9.97
C TRP A 78 -2.48 2.03 11.13
N ALA A 79 -1.43 2.42 11.86
CA ALA A 79 -0.98 1.70 13.06
C ALA A 79 -2.01 1.76 14.20
N GLU A 80 -2.78 2.84 14.26
CA GLU A 80 -3.79 3.09 15.31
C GLU A 80 -5.14 2.43 14.98
N GLU A 81 -5.32 1.92 13.76
CA GLU A 81 -6.57 1.30 13.35
C GLU A 81 -6.71 -0.10 13.94
N GLN A 82 -7.46 -0.21 15.04
CA GLN A 82 -7.70 -1.47 15.75
C GLN A 82 -8.18 -2.62 14.85
N TYR A 83 -8.97 -2.32 13.82
CA TYR A 83 -9.53 -3.33 12.91
C TYR A 83 -8.63 -3.67 11.71
N SER A 84 -7.49 -3.00 11.56
CA SER A 84 -6.50 -3.29 10.51
C SER A 84 -5.19 -3.80 11.11
N GLY A 85 -4.76 -3.25 12.25
CA GLY A 85 -3.47 -3.55 12.88
C GLY A 85 -2.25 -2.98 12.15
N GLY A 86 -2.46 -2.19 11.09
CA GLY A 86 -1.43 -1.63 10.23
C GLY A 86 -1.83 -1.60 8.76
N CYS A 87 -0.86 -1.30 7.91
CA CYS A 87 -0.98 -1.20 6.46
C CYS A 87 0.43 -1.46 5.86
N TYR A 88 0.61 -1.94 4.62
CA TYR A 88 -0.43 -2.38 3.67
C TYR A 88 -0.98 -3.77 3.95
N THR A 89 -0.12 -4.66 4.44
CA THR A 89 -0.44 -6.07 4.65
C THR A 89 0.45 -6.65 5.75
N VAL A 90 0.23 -7.93 6.06
CA VAL A 90 1.06 -8.66 7.02
C VAL A 90 2.49 -8.86 6.50
N MET A 91 3.47 -8.52 7.33
CA MET A 91 4.86 -8.90 7.10
C MET A 91 5.16 -10.17 7.87
N LEU A 92 5.45 -11.25 7.14
CA LEU A 92 5.71 -12.56 7.73
C LEU A 92 7.19 -12.67 8.16
N PRO A 93 7.50 -12.98 9.43
CA PRO A 93 8.87 -13.08 9.90
C PRO A 93 9.60 -14.28 9.26
N PRO A 94 10.95 -14.31 9.28
CA PRO A 94 11.73 -15.44 8.80
C PRO A 94 11.24 -16.77 9.38
N GLY A 95 11.08 -17.78 8.53
CA GLY A 95 10.61 -19.12 8.91
C GLY A 95 9.09 -19.28 8.97
N PHE A 96 8.29 -18.20 8.97
CA PHE A 96 6.83 -18.32 9.05
C PHE A 96 6.24 -19.07 7.85
N LEU A 97 6.62 -18.70 6.63
CA LEU A 97 6.09 -19.30 5.40
C LEU A 97 6.42 -20.80 5.28
N THR A 98 7.59 -21.23 5.76
CA THR A 98 7.99 -22.64 5.71
C THR A 98 7.23 -23.50 6.72
N VAL A 99 6.87 -22.93 7.87
CA VAL A 99 6.17 -23.66 8.94
C VAL A 99 4.65 -23.60 8.75
N PHE A 100 4.11 -22.43 8.43
CA PHE A 100 2.67 -22.15 8.43
C PHE A 100 2.09 -21.76 7.06
N GLY A 101 2.92 -21.60 6.02
CA GLY A 101 2.44 -21.12 4.72
C GLY A 101 1.37 -22.01 4.07
N LYS A 102 1.42 -23.33 4.33
CA LYS A 102 0.45 -24.30 3.80
C LYS A 102 -0.94 -24.15 4.42
N VAL A 103 -1.01 -23.78 5.70
CA VAL A 103 -2.28 -23.71 6.45
C VAL A 103 -2.94 -22.33 6.38
N LEU A 104 -2.26 -21.34 5.78
CA LEU A 104 -2.70 -19.93 5.76
C LEU A 104 -4.12 -19.74 5.19
N ARG A 105 -4.53 -20.62 4.29
CA ARG A 105 -5.82 -20.57 3.60
C ARG A 105 -6.58 -21.90 3.64
N GLU A 106 -6.14 -22.83 4.49
CA GLU A 106 -6.76 -24.14 4.64
C GLU A 106 -8.09 -23.99 5.39
N PRO A 107 -9.22 -24.50 4.85
CA PRO A 107 -10.51 -24.42 5.53
C PRO A 107 -10.52 -25.20 6.86
N ILE A 108 -11.23 -24.68 7.85
CA ILE A 108 -11.46 -25.36 9.13
C ILE A 108 -12.96 -25.68 9.24
N GLY A 109 -13.33 -26.91 8.89
CA GLY A 109 -14.74 -27.31 8.80
C GLY A 109 -15.48 -26.48 7.75
N LYS A 110 -16.46 -25.68 8.18
CA LYS A 110 -17.23 -24.77 7.30
C LYS A 110 -16.70 -23.33 7.29
N LEU A 111 -15.53 -23.10 7.90
CA LEU A 111 -14.88 -21.80 7.91
C LEU A 111 -13.84 -21.73 6.78
N TYR A 112 -14.03 -20.78 5.88
CA TYR A 112 -13.16 -20.53 4.73
C TYR A 112 -12.48 -19.17 4.89
N PHE A 113 -11.22 -19.06 4.45
CA PHE A 113 -10.38 -17.89 4.68
C PHE A 113 -10.11 -17.13 3.37
N ALA A 114 -10.60 -15.89 3.33
CA ALA A 114 -10.31 -14.88 2.32
C ALA A 114 -9.30 -13.85 2.86
N GLY A 115 -9.30 -12.64 2.29
CA GLY A 115 -8.35 -11.59 2.63
C GLY A 115 -7.10 -11.66 1.76
N THR A 116 -6.51 -10.49 1.46
CA THR A 116 -5.43 -10.38 0.47
C THR A 116 -4.19 -11.21 0.83
N GLU A 117 -3.98 -11.46 2.13
CA GLU A 117 -2.92 -12.34 2.65
C GLU A 117 -3.07 -13.79 2.17
N THR A 118 -4.28 -14.21 1.82
CA THR A 118 -4.59 -15.56 1.31
C THR A 118 -4.65 -15.62 -0.22
N ALA A 119 -4.22 -14.58 -0.93
CA ALA A 119 -4.09 -14.56 -2.38
C ALA A 119 -2.85 -15.32 -2.86
N THR A 120 -2.81 -15.71 -4.12
CA THR A 120 -1.61 -16.24 -4.80
C THR A 120 -1.01 -15.24 -5.77
N GLN A 121 -1.80 -14.25 -6.20
CA GLN A 121 -1.35 -13.15 -7.03
C GLN A 121 -1.66 -11.83 -6.31
N TRP A 122 -0.73 -10.87 -6.39
CA TRP A 122 -0.88 -9.54 -5.80
C TRP A 122 -1.33 -9.54 -4.32
N SER A 123 -0.83 -10.50 -3.54
CA SER A 123 -1.07 -10.53 -2.10
C SER A 123 -0.56 -9.25 -1.44
N GLY A 124 -1.41 -8.64 -0.61
CA GLY A 124 -1.19 -7.34 0.01
C GLY A 124 -1.80 -6.15 -0.75
N TYR A 125 -2.43 -6.39 -1.91
CA TYR A 125 -3.11 -5.39 -2.73
C TYR A 125 -4.62 -5.65 -2.81
N MET A 126 -5.34 -4.71 -3.42
CA MET A 126 -6.79 -4.84 -3.63
C MET A 126 -7.12 -6.00 -4.58
N GLU A 127 -6.30 -6.22 -5.61
CA GLU A 127 -6.41 -7.32 -6.56
C GLU A 127 -6.33 -8.67 -5.83
N GLY A 128 -5.38 -8.80 -4.89
CA GLY A 128 -5.28 -9.98 -4.04
C GLY A 128 -6.50 -10.18 -3.14
N ALA A 129 -7.11 -9.09 -2.65
CA ALA A 129 -8.33 -9.18 -1.84
C ALA A 129 -9.52 -9.71 -2.66
N ILE A 130 -9.67 -9.25 -3.91
CA ILE A 130 -10.68 -9.74 -4.85
C ILE A 130 -10.45 -11.22 -5.15
N GLN A 131 -9.24 -11.57 -5.59
CA GLN A 131 -8.87 -12.95 -5.92
C GLN A 131 -9.17 -13.92 -4.77
N ALA A 132 -8.74 -13.56 -3.55
CA ALA A 132 -8.95 -14.38 -2.36
C ALA A 132 -10.43 -14.48 -1.97
N GLY A 133 -11.19 -13.38 -2.06
CA GLY A 133 -12.61 -13.33 -1.74
C GLY A 133 -13.45 -14.21 -2.66
N GLU A 134 -13.25 -14.08 -3.96
CA GLU A 134 -13.97 -14.93 -4.92
C GLU A 134 -13.59 -16.40 -4.80
N ARG A 135 -12.30 -16.71 -4.61
CA ARG A 135 -11.83 -18.07 -4.40
C ARG A 135 -12.48 -18.71 -3.17
N ALA A 136 -12.53 -18.01 -2.04
CA ALA A 136 -13.19 -18.50 -0.83
C ALA A 136 -14.70 -18.71 -1.04
N ALA A 137 -15.37 -17.81 -1.78
CA ALA A 137 -16.78 -18.01 -2.14
C ALA A 137 -16.99 -19.25 -3.01
N ARG A 138 -16.07 -19.52 -3.96
CA ARG A 138 -16.11 -20.72 -4.81
C ARG A 138 -15.80 -21.99 -4.03
N GLU A 139 -14.91 -21.95 -3.03
CA GLU A 139 -14.70 -23.08 -2.10
C GLU A 139 -16.00 -23.45 -1.38
N VAL A 140 -16.76 -22.45 -0.91
CA VAL A 140 -18.09 -22.65 -0.31
C VAL A 140 -19.07 -23.26 -1.33
N LEU A 141 -19.15 -22.71 -2.54
CA LEU A 141 -20.04 -23.23 -3.60
C LEU A 141 -19.72 -24.68 -3.97
N PHE A 142 -18.44 -25.05 -3.99
CA PHE A 142 -18.00 -26.42 -4.22
C PHE A 142 -18.50 -27.37 -3.12
N ASP A 143 -18.38 -26.98 -1.85
CA ASP A 143 -18.86 -27.77 -0.70
C ASP A 143 -20.39 -27.96 -0.72
N PHE A 144 -21.13 -26.97 -1.23
CA PHE A 144 -22.57 -27.08 -1.49
C PHE A 144 -22.94 -27.82 -2.79
N GLY A 145 -21.96 -28.39 -3.52
CA GLY A 145 -22.18 -29.14 -4.76
C GLY A 145 -22.69 -28.28 -5.92
N ARG A 146 -22.42 -26.97 -5.92
CA ARG A 146 -22.89 -26.02 -6.95
C ARG A 146 -21.94 -25.87 -8.13
N ILE A 147 -20.64 -26.12 -7.92
CA ILE A 147 -19.60 -26.04 -8.94
C ILE A 147 -18.65 -27.24 -8.83
N ARG A 148 -17.86 -27.52 -9.86
CA ARG A 148 -16.81 -28.54 -9.80
C ARG A 148 -15.54 -28.00 -9.13
N LYS A 149 -14.65 -28.92 -8.72
CA LYS A 149 -13.39 -28.57 -8.04
C LYS A 149 -12.43 -27.75 -8.91
N ASP A 150 -12.41 -28.01 -10.21
CA ASP A 150 -11.61 -27.27 -11.21
C ASP A 150 -12.07 -25.83 -11.40
N GLU A 151 -13.29 -25.49 -10.95
CA GLU A 151 -13.85 -24.14 -11.08
C GLU A 151 -13.54 -23.24 -9.88
N ILE A 152 -12.89 -23.74 -8.83
CA ILE A 152 -12.56 -22.95 -7.62
C ILE A 152 -11.51 -21.87 -7.93
N TRP A 153 -10.47 -22.26 -8.65
CA TRP A 153 -9.41 -21.38 -9.09
C TRP A 153 -9.67 -20.98 -10.52
N GLN A 154 -9.80 -19.68 -10.76
CA GLN A 154 -10.06 -19.11 -12.07
C GLN A 154 -9.04 -18.01 -12.32
N ASP A 155 -8.50 -17.98 -13.53
CA ASP A 155 -7.66 -16.89 -13.98
C ASP A 155 -8.54 -15.75 -14.45
N GLU A 156 -8.19 -14.53 -14.03
CA GLU A 156 -8.86 -13.33 -14.49
C GLU A 156 -8.39 -13.01 -15.93
N PRO A 157 -9.31 -12.74 -16.86
CA PRO A 157 -8.91 -12.35 -18.21
C PRO A 157 -8.12 -11.04 -18.18
N GLU A 158 -7.10 -10.93 -19.04
CA GLU A 158 -6.31 -9.71 -19.12
C GLU A 158 -7.17 -8.49 -19.52
N ASP A 159 -6.95 -7.38 -18.81
CA ASP A 159 -7.59 -6.11 -19.11
C ASP A 159 -7.18 -5.60 -20.50
N ARG A 160 -8.16 -5.43 -21.39
CA ARG A 160 -7.97 -4.94 -22.76
C ARG A 160 -7.54 -3.47 -22.86
N VAL A 161 -7.36 -2.78 -21.73
CA VAL A 161 -7.12 -1.33 -21.65
C VAL A 161 -5.62 -1.01 -21.43
N CYS A 162 -4.79 -2.00 -21.11
CA CYS A 162 -3.38 -1.79 -20.76
C CYS A 162 -2.43 -1.50 -21.93
N ASP A 163 -2.88 -1.57 -23.18
CA ASP A 163 -2.03 -1.31 -24.36
C ASP A 163 -1.58 0.16 -24.53
N HIS A 164 -2.01 1.09 -23.66
CA HIS A 164 -1.66 2.52 -23.78
C HIS A 164 -0.98 3.16 -22.54
N PHE A 165 -0.83 2.46 -21.41
CA PHE A 165 -0.33 3.08 -20.16
C PHE A 165 0.90 2.41 -19.53
N ILE A 166 1.46 1.36 -20.14
CA ILE A 166 2.71 0.74 -19.68
C ILE A 166 3.91 1.54 -20.20
N TYR A 167 4.22 2.69 -19.59
CA TYR A 167 5.55 3.29 -19.74
C TYR A 167 6.15 3.90 -18.47
N CYS A 168 5.41 3.98 -17.36
CA CYS A 168 5.87 4.76 -16.20
C CYS A 168 6.48 3.95 -15.03
N ALA A 169 6.42 2.61 -15.00
CA ALA A 169 6.76 1.86 -13.78
C ALA A 169 7.82 0.74 -13.91
N GLN A 170 8.41 0.52 -15.09
CA GLN A 170 9.39 -0.58 -15.27
C GLN A 170 10.80 -0.07 -15.53
N THR A 171 11.46 0.47 -14.50
CA THR A 171 12.92 0.47 -14.41
C THR A 171 13.38 -0.59 -13.43
N ARG A 172 13.92 -1.68 -14.00
CA ARG A 172 14.62 -2.78 -13.32
C ARG A 172 15.61 -2.27 -12.27
N SER A 173 15.48 -2.72 -11.03
CA SER A 173 16.61 -2.77 -10.10
C SER A 173 16.50 -3.99 -9.18
N ARG A 174 17.59 -4.76 -9.12
CA ARG A 174 17.77 -5.98 -8.35
C ARG A 174 17.61 -5.71 -6.86
N ALA A 175 16.83 -6.56 -6.19
CA ALA A 175 16.67 -6.54 -4.74
C ALA A 175 17.97 -6.96 -4.03
N HIS A 176 18.43 -6.12 -3.10
CA HIS A 176 19.26 -6.53 -1.97
C HIS A 176 18.45 -6.33 -0.69
N THR A 177 18.31 -7.44 0.04
CA THR A 177 17.56 -7.54 1.28
C THR A 177 18.34 -6.96 2.44
N HIS A 178 17.78 -5.97 3.12
CA HIS A 178 18.05 -5.71 4.53
C HIS A 178 16.75 -5.39 5.27
N THR A 179 16.54 -6.11 6.36
CA THR A 179 15.40 -6.10 7.28
C THR A 179 15.42 -4.88 8.20
N HIS A 180 14.27 -4.22 8.45
CA HIS A 180 13.82 -3.74 9.78
C HIS A 180 12.39 -3.11 9.79
N THR A 181 11.51 -3.69 10.63
CA THR A 181 10.34 -3.22 11.43
C THR A 181 9.39 -2.06 11.04
N ARG A 182 8.09 -2.44 10.90
CA ARG A 182 6.77 -1.96 11.45
C ARG A 182 6.24 -0.50 11.33
N THR A 183 4.92 -0.45 11.03
CA THR A 183 3.89 0.63 11.10
C THR A 183 3.97 1.79 10.09
N HIS A 184 2.83 2.17 9.47
CA HIS A 184 2.77 3.05 8.29
C HIS A 184 1.64 4.09 8.39
N CYS A 185 1.88 5.31 7.87
CA CYS A 185 0.90 6.38 7.72
C CYS A 185 0.80 6.86 6.27
N LEU A 186 -0.42 7.08 5.78
CA LEU A 186 -0.70 7.70 4.48
C LEU A 186 -0.88 9.21 4.67
N VAL A 187 -0.17 10.04 3.91
CA VAL A 187 -0.27 11.51 4.04
C VAL A 187 -0.61 12.12 2.69
N ASN A 188 -1.64 12.98 2.64
CA ASN A 188 -2.14 13.66 1.45
C ASN A 188 -1.99 15.18 1.63
N PHE A 189 -1.08 15.81 0.89
CA PHE A 189 -0.90 17.26 0.87
C PHE A 189 -1.69 17.86 -0.27
N ARG A 190 -2.29 19.04 -0.09
CA ARG A 190 -2.72 19.86 -1.23
C ARG A 190 -1.92 21.15 -1.30
N THR A 191 -1.50 21.52 -2.50
CA THR A 191 -0.91 22.81 -2.83
C THR A 191 -1.76 23.46 -3.92
N THR A 192 -1.83 24.79 -3.98
CA THR A 192 -2.43 25.53 -5.09
C THR A 192 -1.35 25.86 -6.11
N TRP A 193 -1.62 25.60 -7.39
CA TRP A 193 -1.01 26.31 -8.51
C TRP A 193 -2.09 27.17 -9.14
#